data_AF-D3BJM1-F1
#
_entry.id   AF-D3BJM1-F1
#
_cell.length_a   1.000
_cell.length_b   1.000
_cell.length_c   1.000
_cell.angle_alpha   90.00
_cell.angle_beta   90.00
_cell.angle_gamma   90.00
#
_symmetry.space_group_name_H-M   'P 1'
#
loop_
_entity.id
_entity.type
_entity.pdbx_description
1 polymer ?
#
loop_
_entity_poly.entity_id
_entity_poly.type
_entity_poly.pdbx_seq_one_letter_code
_entity_poly.pdbx_strand_id
1 'polypeptide(L)'
;MAITKDQGSLNMDKFNLSYTSDADESKWLDALKSFNDNNQDARTFIEKYGLKEKKQFTLNLFDILKGEVTGRERSSAALYQTMVALRISLREIDASEVEIVAGGMPLFFKFGNVGEDNKTSIHSDEIRDESMRCIVNCIARTKSLNSLLDVCTEQLEQRTKDGFEASVILGDLCRLMFTATMHWGQLDRGVKIPVTEDDHNRIRRLLPTYKKIMTQHCTTDQPMYQVKLALVSTLLNTPKSLYDEIVDHIPLSYLEEIFTIQSAFFDKPEAPGEMIPITMLLANIAENVPETRDPLKAFTFPSELIKETDEPLSVTIEPPKEAVTQGISSRLIPLMTSSDIGLKHFVSEFFYYICDEDANEVCRLTGYGNAAGLLVSKGLMSLGGQ
;
A
#
# COMPACT_ATOMS: atom_id res chain seq x y z
N MET A 1 4.51 49.90 0.79
CA MET A 1 3.82 48.94 1.66
C MET A 1 4.73 47.71 1.73
N ALA A 2 5.50 47.57 2.80
CA ALA A 2 6.47 46.50 2.93
C ALA A 2 5.71 45.19 3.20
N ILE A 3 5.79 44.24 2.28
CA ILE A 3 5.31 42.88 2.48
C ILE A 3 6.21 42.31 3.57
N THR A 4 5.68 42.14 4.77
CA THR A 4 6.30 41.33 5.83
C THR A 4 6.57 39.96 5.23
N LYS A 5 7.84 39.65 4.94
CA LYS A 5 8.25 38.28 4.60
C LYS A 5 7.74 37.38 5.72
N ASP A 6 6.84 36.48 5.36
CA ASP A 6 6.26 35.48 6.25
C ASP A 6 7.38 34.79 7.03
N GLN A 7 7.22 34.64 8.35
CA GLN A 7 8.27 34.10 9.23
C GLN A 7 8.75 32.70 8.79
N GLY A 8 7.91 31.97 8.06
CA GLY A 8 8.28 30.71 7.42
C GLY A 8 9.35 30.86 6.33
N SER A 9 9.32 31.94 5.52
CA SER A 9 10.27 32.18 4.41
C SER A 9 11.73 32.24 4.88
N LEU A 10 11.98 32.46 6.17
CA LEU A 10 13.31 32.64 6.72
C LEU A 10 14.02 31.33 7.06
N ASN A 11 13.32 30.21 7.24
CA ASN A 11 13.94 29.02 7.84
C ASN A 11 14.79 28.21 6.84
N MET A 12 14.30 28.02 5.61
CA MET A 12 15.06 27.37 4.54
C MET A 12 16.30 28.18 4.14
N ASP A 13 16.13 29.51 3.99
CA ASP A 13 17.22 30.44 3.71
C ASP A 13 18.27 30.46 4.83
N LYS A 14 17.84 30.49 6.10
CA LYS A 14 18.74 30.40 7.26
C LYS A 14 19.55 29.11 7.22
N PHE A 15 18.92 27.98 6.96
CA PHE A 15 19.64 26.71 6.82
C PHE A 15 20.66 26.79 5.70
N ASN A 16 20.26 27.20 4.49
CA ASN A 16 21.14 27.31 3.34
C ASN A 16 22.34 28.25 3.56
N LEU A 17 22.16 29.34 4.31
CA LEU A 17 23.23 30.26 4.68
C LEU A 17 24.15 29.70 5.78
N SER A 18 23.58 28.94 6.71
CA SER A 18 24.32 28.37 7.85
C SER A 18 25.08 27.09 7.49
N TYR A 19 24.61 26.36 6.47
CA TYR A 19 25.19 25.09 6.07
C TYR A 19 26.41 25.28 5.18
N THR A 20 27.54 24.75 5.63
CA THR A 20 28.67 24.37 4.78
C THR A 20 29.08 22.95 5.12
N SER A 21 29.73 22.25 4.19
CA SER A 21 30.17 20.85 4.36
C SER A 21 30.96 20.60 5.65
N ASP A 22 31.69 21.62 6.10
CA ASP A 22 32.60 21.60 7.25
C ASP A 22 32.09 22.45 8.42
N ALA A 23 30.87 22.98 8.35
CA ALA A 23 30.28 23.73 9.44
C ALA A 23 30.02 22.81 10.65
N ASP A 24 30.23 23.39 11.83
CA ASP A 24 29.76 22.86 13.10
C ASP A 24 28.26 22.54 13.02
N GLU A 25 27.90 21.31 13.36
CA GLU A 25 26.55 20.77 13.30
C GLU A 25 25.53 21.67 14.02
N SER A 26 25.93 22.24 15.17
CA SER A 26 25.07 23.10 15.98
C SER A 26 24.58 24.35 15.22
N LYS A 27 25.33 24.82 14.22
CA LYS A 27 25.02 26.05 13.48
C LYS A 27 23.81 25.93 12.56
N TRP A 28 23.56 24.74 12.03
CA TRP A 28 22.48 24.50 11.07
C TRP A 28 21.37 23.60 11.63
N LEU A 29 21.65 22.81 12.68
CA LEU A 29 20.67 21.88 13.24
C LEU A 29 19.43 22.59 13.80
N ASP A 30 19.59 23.73 14.46
CA ASP A 30 18.45 24.48 15.00
C ASP A 30 17.62 25.14 13.90
N ALA A 31 18.27 25.59 12.82
CA ALA A 31 17.56 26.08 11.65
C ALA A 31 16.73 24.97 10.99
N LEU A 32 17.26 23.74 10.97
CA LEU A 32 16.60 22.57 10.41
C LEU A 32 15.41 22.10 11.26
N LYS A 33 15.56 22.06 12.59
CA LYS A 33 14.44 21.81 13.53
C LYS A 33 13.33 22.82 13.34
N SER A 34 13.67 24.12 13.33
CA SER A 34 12.72 25.19 13.07
C SER A 34 12.03 25.05 11.72
N PHE A 35 12.75 24.62 10.67
CA PHE A 35 12.13 24.31 9.38
C PHE A 35 11.12 23.17 9.51
N ASN A 36 11.49 22.06 10.15
CA ASN A 36 10.65 20.88 10.30
C ASN A 36 9.35 21.19 11.07
N ASP A 37 9.46 21.87 12.22
CA ASP A 37 8.32 22.22 13.07
C ASP A 37 7.32 23.12 12.33
N ASN A 38 7.82 24.10 11.57
CA ASN A 38 6.98 25.08 10.87
C ASN A 38 6.38 24.56 9.56
N ASN A 39 6.87 23.45 9.02
CA ASN A 39 6.48 22.95 7.70
C ASN A 39 6.00 21.49 7.71
N GLN A 40 5.69 20.93 8.89
CA GLN A 40 5.27 19.53 9.04
C GLN A 40 4.11 19.15 8.12
N ASP A 41 3.18 20.07 7.84
CA ASP A 41 2.00 19.84 6.99
C ASP A 41 2.06 20.58 5.63
N ALA A 42 3.14 21.31 5.36
CA ALA A 42 3.30 22.06 4.13
C ALA A 42 3.44 21.13 2.91
N ARG A 43 2.89 21.57 1.78
CA ARG A 43 2.90 20.83 0.49
C ARG A 43 3.44 21.64 -0.69
N THR A 44 3.56 22.96 -0.56
CA THR A 44 4.08 23.86 -1.58
C THR A 44 5.20 24.72 -0.99
N PHE A 45 6.33 24.75 -1.67
CA PHE A 45 7.58 25.37 -1.23
C PHE A 45 8.13 26.29 -2.30
N ILE A 46 8.03 25.94 -3.59
CA ILE A 46 8.57 26.76 -4.70
C ILE A 46 7.95 28.16 -4.70
N GLU A 47 6.64 28.27 -4.50
CA GLU A 47 5.94 29.55 -4.41
C GLU A 47 6.41 30.37 -3.19
N LYS A 48 6.69 29.71 -2.07
CA LYS A 48 7.04 30.35 -0.80
C LYS A 48 8.50 30.77 -0.69
N TYR A 49 9.41 29.94 -1.19
CA TYR A 49 10.86 30.07 -0.99
C TYR A 49 11.62 30.39 -2.28
N GLY A 50 11.02 30.12 -3.44
CA GLY A 50 11.71 30.18 -4.73
C GLY A 50 12.34 28.84 -5.10
N LEU A 51 12.34 28.55 -6.40
CA LEU A 51 12.85 27.29 -6.95
C LEU A 51 14.34 27.08 -6.64
N LYS A 52 15.14 28.16 -6.70
CA LYS A 52 16.60 28.08 -6.51
C LYS A 52 16.95 27.74 -5.07
N GLU A 53 16.29 28.41 -4.12
CA GLU A 53 16.48 28.26 -2.69
C GLU A 53 16.05 26.87 -2.22
N LYS A 54 14.89 26.40 -2.72
CA LYS A 54 14.40 25.04 -2.48
C LYS A 54 15.35 23.99 -3.03
N LYS A 55 15.82 24.14 -4.27
CA LYS A 55 16.77 23.20 -4.90
C LYS A 55 18.09 23.14 -4.12
N GLN A 56 18.63 24.29 -3.70
CA GLN A 56 19.84 24.34 -2.89
C GLN A 56 19.64 23.67 -1.52
N PHE A 57 18.47 23.86 -0.92
CA PHE A 57 18.11 23.19 0.33
C PHE A 57 18.14 21.67 0.18
N THR A 58 17.47 21.14 -0.84
CA THR A 58 17.48 19.70 -1.15
C THR A 58 18.91 19.16 -1.35
N LEU A 59 19.76 19.89 -2.10
CA LEU A 59 21.17 19.52 -2.32
C LEU A 59 21.97 19.45 -1.01
N ASN A 60 21.83 20.46 -0.17
CA ASN A 60 22.53 20.55 1.10
C ASN A 60 22.15 19.39 2.03
N LEU A 61 20.87 19.03 2.09
CA LEU A 61 20.41 17.89 2.87
C LEU A 61 20.99 16.55 2.36
N PHE A 62 21.05 16.35 1.04
CA PHE A 62 21.71 15.17 0.49
C PHE A 62 23.23 15.17 0.74
N ASP A 63 23.89 16.32 0.77
CA ASP A 63 25.31 16.40 1.12
C ASP A 63 25.58 15.97 2.57
N ILE A 64 24.68 16.29 3.51
CA ILE A 64 24.77 15.80 4.90
C ILE A 64 24.76 14.27 4.93
N LEU A 65 23.76 13.66 4.28
CA LEU A 65 23.60 12.21 4.23
C LEU A 65 24.77 11.53 3.51
N LYS A 66 25.25 12.12 2.41
CA LYS A 66 26.42 11.63 1.68
C LYS A 66 27.68 11.72 2.54
N GLY A 67 27.83 12.80 3.30
CA GLY A 67 28.94 13.00 4.22
C GLY A 67 29.07 11.85 5.22
N GLU A 68 27.98 11.51 5.89
CA GLU A 68 27.89 10.38 6.82
C GLU A 68 28.36 9.07 6.18
N VAL A 69 27.88 8.77 4.97
CA VAL A 69 28.27 7.57 4.22
C VAL A 69 29.75 7.55 3.85
N THR A 70 30.36 8.72 3.68
CA THR A 70 31.79 8.88 3.38
C THR A 70 32.68 9.02 4.62
N GLY A 71 32.14 8.88 5.83
CA GLY A 71 32.89 8.94 7.08
C GLY A 71 32.90 10.30 7.79
N ARG A 72 32.10 11.28 7.34
CA ARG A 72 31.82 12.50 8.12
C ARG A 72 30.69 12.21 9.12
N GLU A 73 31.05 11.64 10.26
CA GLU A 73 30.09 11.28 11.32
C GLU A 73 29.22 12.47 11.74
N ARG A 74 27.90 12.25 11.80
CA ARG A 74 26.88 13.18 12.29
C ARG A 74 26.15 12.59 13.46
N SER A 75 25.61 13.46 14.32
CA SER A 75 24.75 12.95 15.41
C SER A 75 23.47 12.31 14.85
N SER A 76 22.90 11.35 15.60
CA SER A 76 21.61 10.76 15.25
C SER A 76 20.50 11.81 15.15
N ALA A 77 20.57 12.87 15.96
CA ALA A 77 19.64 13.99 15.90
C ALA A 77 19.76 14.76 14.57
N ALA A 78 20.98 15.01 14.10
CA ALA A 78 21.22 15.63 12.81
C ALA A 78 20.70 14.78 11.64
N LEU A 79 21.00 13.49 11.64
CA LEU A 79 20.53 12.57 10.61
C LEU A 79 18.99 12.50 10.59
N TYR A 80 18.36 12.35 11.76
CA TYR A 80 16.91 12.32 11.88
C TYR A 80 16.27 13.62 11.37
N GLN A 81 16.74 14.79 11.82
CA GLN A 81 16.19 16.08 11.38
C GLN A 81 16.42 16.33 9.89
N THR A 82 17.52 15.82 9.33
CA THR A 82 17.80 15.86 7.88
C THR A 82 16.81 15.00 7.10
N MET A 83 16.50 13.79 7.58
CA MET A 83 15.50 12.92 6.96
C MET A 83 14.09 13.52 7.02
N VAL A 84 13.69 14.08 8.17
CA VAL A 84 12.39 14.77 8.29
C VAL A 84 12.30 15.95 7.31
N ALA A 85 13.36 16.73 7.18
CA ALA A 85 13.41 17.87 6.25
C ALA A 85 13.37 17.42 4.79
N LEU A 86 14.10 16.35 4.44
CA LEU A 86 14.02 15.74 3.11
C LEU A 86 12.61 15.25 2.82
N ARG A 87 11.99 14.50 3.73
CA ARG A 87 10.60 14.03 3.57
C ARG A 87 9.67 15.19 3.27
N ILE A 88 9.77 16.29 4.03
CA ILE A 88 8.94 17.48 3.85
C ILE A 88 9.20 18.13 2.48
N SER A 89 10.48 18.39 2.15
CA SER A 89 10.90 19.02 0.88
C SER A 89 10.48 18.19 -0.34
N LEU A 90 10.56 16.86 -0.25
CA LEU A 90 10.25 15.92 -1.34
C LEU A 90 8.75 15.77 -1.63
N ARG A 91 7.86 16.42 -0.86
CA ARG A 91 6.42 16.45 -1.19
C ARG A 91 6.12 17.23 -2.47
N GLU A 92 7.01 18.15 -2.83
CA GLU A 92 7.02 18.92 -4.07
C GLU A 92 8.36 18.70 -4.76
N ILE A 93 8.37 18.12 -5.96
CA ILE A 93 9.58 17.88 -6.75
C ILE A 93 9.41 18.58 -8.09
N ASP A 94 10.28 19.55 -8.37
CA ASP A 94 10.35 20.19 -9.67
C ASP A 94 11.12 19.33 -10.69
N ALA A 95 10.86 19.53 -11.98
CA ALA A 95 11.56 18.84 -13.06
C ALA A 95 13.09 19.00 -12.96
N SER A 96 13.58 20.15 -12.50
CA SER A 96 15.00 20.43 -12.34
C SER A 96 15.65 19.76 -11.12
N GLU A 97 14.88 19.11 -10.26
CA GLU A 97 15.35 18.37 -9.08
C GLU A 97 15.37 16.85 -9.27
N VAL A 98 14.76 16.34 -10.36
CA VAL A 98 14.62 14.90 -10.61
C VAL A 98 15.97 14.17 -10.55
N GLU A 99 17.01 14.71 -11.19
CA GLU A 99 18.35 14.11 -11.17
C GLU A 99 19.00 14.11 -9.78
N ILE A 100 18.76 15.16 -8.99
CA ILE A 100 19.27 15.28 -7.61
C ILE A 100 18.62 14.21 -6.74
N VAL A 101 17.29 14.09 -6.83
CA VAL A 101 16.52 13.12 -6.07
C VAL A 101 16.89 11.69 -6.48
N ALA A 102 17.03 11.44 -7.78
CA ALA A 102 17.47 10.14 -8.29
C ALA A 102 18.89 9.79 -7.79
N GLY A 103 19.82 10.74 -7.81
CA GLY A 103 21.18 10.55 -7.28
C GLY A 103 21.25 10.37 -5.76
N GLY A 104 20.28 10.93 -5.03
CA GLY A 104 20.16 10.79 -3.58
C GLY A 104 19.45 9.50 -3.13
N MET A 105 18.70 8.84 -4.01
CA MET A 105 17.92 7.64 -3.68
C MET A 105 18.74 6.50 -3.03
N PRO A 106 19.96 6.15 -3.50
CA PRO A 106 20.77 5.11 -2.85
C PRO A 106 21.09 5.41 -1.38
N LEU A 107 21.14 6.69 -1.00
CA LEU A 107 21.33 7.07 0.40
C LEU A 107 20.11 6.64 1.22
N PHE A 108 18.90 6.88 0.74
CA PHE A 108 17.70 6.44 1.46
C PHE A 108 17.61 4.92 1.61
N PHE A 109 18.07 4.15 0.62
CA PHE A 109 18.17 2.69 0.80
C PHE A 109 19.16 2.35 1.90
N LYS A 110 20.35 2.96 1.90
CA LYS A 110 21.35 2.72 2.93
C LYS A 110 20.83 3.09 4.33
N PHE A 111 20.30 4.30 4.51
CA PHE A 111 19.78 4.75 5.81
C PHE A 111 18.50 4.03 6.24
N GLY A 112 17.67 3.60 5.29
CA GLY A 112 16.50 2.75 5.54
C GLY A 112 16.86 1.30 5.83
N ASN A 113 18.14 0.93 5.71
CA ASN A 113 18.62 -0.45 5.71
C ASN A 113 17.86 -1.32 4.69
N VAL A 114 17.53 -0.74 3.54
CA VAL A 114 16.97 -1.42 2.39
C VAL A 114 18.11 -2.08 1.63
N GLY A 115 18.41 -3.30 2.03
CA GLY A 115 19.29 -4.20 1.29
C GLY A 115 20.67 -4.51 1.84
N GLU A 116 20.90 -4.27 3.14
CA GLU A 116 22.03 -4.88 3.83
C GLU A 116 21.60 -6.16 4.57
N ASP A 117 22.32 -7.27 4.33
CA ASP A 117 22.01 -8.61 4.86
C ASP A 117 22.20 -8.70 6.38
N ASN A 118 23.07 -7.85 6.93
CA ASN A 118 23.27 -7.76 8.36
C ASN A 118 22.34 -6.67 8.91
N LYS A 119 21.57 -6.98 9.95
CA LYS A 119 20.87 -6.02 10.82
C LYS A 119 21.90 -5.16 11.57
N THR A 120 22.79 -4.48 10.86
CA THR A 120 23.68 -3.50 11.43
C THR A 120 22.75 -2.39 11.93
N SER A 121 22.61 -2.30 13.24
CA SER A 121 21.87 -1.25 13.95
C SER A 121 22.60 0.09 13.83
N ILE A 122 23.09 0.44 12.63
CA ILE A 122 23.92 1.63 12.41
C ILE A 122 23.10 2.88 12.74
N HIS A 123 21.81 2.84 12.39
CA HIS A 123 20.89 3.95 12.61
C HIS A 123 19.65 3.48 13.37
N SER A 124 19.06 4.42 14.12
CA SER A 124 17.87 4.15 14.92
C SER A 124 16.64 3.86 14.06
N ASP A 125 15.63 3.24 14.67
CA ASP A 125 14.36 2.88 14.01
C ASP A 125 13.67 4.13 13.42
N GLU A 126 13.79 5.28 14.09
CA GLU A 126 13.22 6.54 13.63
C GLU A 126 13.88 7.07 12.35
N ILE A 127 15.20 6.92 12.21
CA ILE A 127 15.92 7.28 10.97
C ILE A 127 15.51 6.35 9.83
N ARG A 128 15.36 5.05 10.13
CA ARG A 128 14.94 4.05 9.13
C ARG A 128 13.54 4.35 8.62
N ASP A 129 12.59 4.59 9.51
CA ASP A 129 11.20 4.93 9.16
C ASP A 129 11.14 6.23 8.33
N GLU A 130 11.84 7.29 8.74
CA GLU A 130 11.84 8.53 7.96
C GLU A 130 12.53 8.37 6.60
N SER A 131 13.55 7.51 6.50
CA SER A 131 14.16 7.17 5.22
C SER A 131 13.16 6.49 4.28
N MET A 132 12.37 5.52 4.79
CA MET A 132 11.31 4.87 4.01
C MET A 132 10.25 5.85 3.53
N ARG A 133 9.84 6.80 4.39
CA ARG A 133 8.89 7.87 4.02
C ARG A 133 9.47 8.81 2.96
N CYS A 134 10.77 9.09 2.98
CA CYS A 134 11.43 9.84 1.91
C CYS A 134 11.35 9.10 0.58
N ILE A 135 11.61 7.79 0.57
CA ILE A 135 11.51 6.96 -0.65
C ILE A 135 10.09 7.03 -1.21
N VAL A 136 9.06 6.85 -0.37
CA VAL A 136 7.64 6.97 -0.76
C VAL A 136 7.34 8.30 -1.45
N ASN A 137 7.82 9.42 -0.92
CA ASN A 137 7.59 10.75 -1.52
C ASN A 137 8.32 10.91 -2.86
N CYS A 138 9.53 10.39 -2.99
CA CYS A 138 10.26 10.37 -4.26
C CYS A 138 9.46 9.60 -5.33
N ILE A 139 9.01 8.39 -5.00
CA ILE A 139 8.23 7.52 -5.91
C ILE A 139 6.98 8.21 -6.43
N ALA A 140 6.18 8.75 -5.51
CA ALA A 140 4.88 9.31 -5.85
C ALA A 140 4.97 10.49 -6.84
N ARG A 141 6.18 11.05 -7.03
CA ARG A 141 6.41 12.29 -7.78
C ARG A 141 7.35 12.15 -8.97
N THR A 142 8.27 11.19 -8.99
CA THR A 142 9.17 10.98 -10.12
C THR A 142 8.79 9.74 -10.91
N LYS A 143 8.19 9.95 -12.10
CA LYS A 143 7.83 8.88 -13.05
C LYS A 143 9.03 8.05 -13.55
N SER A 144 10.27 8.48 -13.28
CA SER A 144 11.50 7.84 -13.78
C SER A 144 12.16 6.85 -12.81
N LEU A 145 11.51 6.49 -11.70
CA LEU A 145 12.06 5.55 -10.71
C LEU A 145 11.77 4.09 -11.04
N ASN A 146 11.78 3.71 -12.32
CA ASN A 146 11.77 2.30 -12.73
C ASN A 146 12.89 1.50 -12.04
N SER A 147 14.04 2.15 -11.79
CA SER A 147 15.15 1.58 -11.02
C SER A 147 14.79 1.20 -9.58
N LEU A 148 13.79 1.82 -8.96
CA LEU A 148 13.35 1.43 -7.63
C LEU A 148 12.61 0.10 -7.66
N LEU A 149 11.70 -0.10 -8.62
CA LEU A 149 11.00 -1.38 -8.77
C LEU A 149 12.02 -2.50 -8.94
N ASP A 150 13.07 -2.26 -9.73
CA ASP A 150 14.18 -3.20 -9.89
C ASP A 150 14.90 -3.45 -8.55
N VAL A 151 15.26 -2.40 -7.80
CA VAL A 151 15.91 -2.54 -6.49
C VAL A 151 15.01 -3.29 -5.49
N CYS A 152 13.74 -2.92 -5.37
CA CYS A 152 12.81 -3.61 -4.48
C CYS A 152 12.61 -5.06 -4.88
N THR A 153 12.57 -5.34 -6.19
CA THR A 153 12.46 -6.69 -6.74
C THR A 153 13.67 -7.53 -6.33
N GLU A 154 14.87 -7.04 -6.61
CA GLU A 154 16.12 -7.71 -6.25
C GLU A 154 16.24 -7.93 -4.74
N GLN A 155 15.81 -6.96 -3.94
CA GLN A 155 15.84 -7.04 -2.49
C GLN A 155 14.84 -8.04 -1.90
N LEU A 156 13.62 -8.07 -2.44
CA LEU A 156 12.64 -9.09 -2.09
C LEU A 156 13.16 -10.48 -2.42
N GLU A 157 13.75 -10.68 -3.60
CA GLU A 157 14.33 -11.97 -3.99
C GLU A 157 15.51 -12.38 -3.11
N GLN A 158 16.45 -11.47 -2.86
CA GLN A 158 17.63 -11.75 -2.03
C GLN A 158 17.23 -12.11 -0.60
N ARG A 159 16.30 -11.35 -0.01
CA ARG A 159 15.86 -11.57 1.37
C ARG A 159 14.91 -12.74 1.55
N THR A 160 14.32 -13.25 0.47
CA THR A 160 13.52 -14.48 0.48
C THR A 160 14.26 -15.69 -0.09
N LYS A 161 15.58 -15.57 -0.21
CA LYS A 161 16.47 -16.68 -0.53
C LYS A 161 16.64 -17.57 0.71
N ASP A 162 16.62 -18.88 0.50
CA ASP A 162 17.01 -19.95 1.45
C ASP A 162 16.60 -19.75 2.93
N GLY A 163 15.39 -20.20 3.31
CA GLY A 163 15.00 -20.31 4.72
C GLY A 163 14.85 -18.97 5.46
N PHE A 164 14.39 -17.94 4.76
CA PHE A 164 14.27 -16.58 5.31
C PHE A 164 13.30 -16.43 6.48
N GLU A 165 13.55 -15.43 7.30
CA GLU A 165 12.71 -15.04 8.43
C GLU A 165 11.95 -13.74 8.16
N ALA A 166 10.84 -13.56 8.86
CA ALA A 166 10.13 -12.30 8.87
C ALA A 166 11.01 -11.16 9.39
N SER A 167 10.91 -10.01 8.75
CA SER A 167 11.55 -8.79 9.23
C SER A 167 10.68 -7.57 8.91
N VAL A 168 10.85 -6.52 9.70
CA VAL A 168 10.22 -5.21 9.44
C VAL A 168 10.55 -4.74 8.02
N ILE A 169 11.82 -4.91 7.62
CA ILE A 169 12.31 -4.55 6.28
C ILE A 169 11.56 -5.30 5.17
N LEU A 170 11.27 -6.59 5.35
CA LEU A 170 10.54 -7.35 4.35
C LEU A 170 9.10 -6.82 4.18
N GLY A 171 8.44 -6.47 5.29
CA GLY A 171 7.13 -5.83 5.26
C GLY A 171 7.18 -4.44 4.60
N ASP A 172 8.22 -3.66 4.91
CA ASP A 172 8.42 -2.33 4.33
C ASP A 172 8.73 -2.39 2.83
N LEU A 173 9.46 -3.39 2.35
CA LEU A 173 9.66 -3.65 0.93
C LEU A 173 8.32 -3.94 0.22
N CYS A 174 7.43 -4.73 0.82
CA CYS A 174 6.08 -4.93 0.27
C CYS A 174 5.26 -3.64 0.22
N ARG A 175 5.30 -2.81 1.28
CA ARG A 175 4.61 -1.50 1.31
C ARG A 175 5.19 -0.52 0.29
N LEU A 176 6.50 -0.57 0.10
CA LEU A 176 7.19 0.25 -0.88
C LEU A 176 6.83 -0.18 -2.30
N MET A 177 6.79 -1.49 -2.55
CA MET A 177 6.28 -2.06 -3.79
C MET A 177 4.84 -1.64 -4.05
N PHE A 178 3.95 -1.73 -3.06
CA PHE A 178 2.58 -1.24 -3.17
C PHE A 178 2.53 0.24 -3.57
N THR A 179 3.33 1.09 -2.93
CA THR A 179 3.40 2.52 -3.28
C THR A 179 3.89 2.71 -4.72
N ALA A 180 4.95 2.00 -5.10
CA ALA A 180 5.55 2.08 -6.43
C ALA A 180 4.61 1.63 -7.54
N THR A 181 3.72 0.67 -7.26
CA THR A 181 2.81 0.11 -8.25
C THR A 181 1.38 0.65 -8.16
N MET A 182 1.09 1.59 -7.26
CA MET A 182 -0.28 2.10 -7.04
C MET A 182 -0.97 2.60 -8.31
N HIS A 183 -0.20 3.19 -9.22
CA HIS A 183 -0.65 3.69 -10.52
C HIS A 183 -1.04 2.60 -11.54
N TRP A 184 -0.69 1.33 -11.28
CA TRP A 184 -1.13 0.16 -12.05
C TRP A 184 -2.45 -0.41 -11.53
N GLY A 185 -2.72 -0.23 -10.24
CA GLY A 185 -3.88 -0.77 -9.55
C GLY A 185 -5.18 -0.04 -9.85
N GLN A 186 -6.29 -0.63 -9.39
CA GLN A 186 -7.64 -0.05 -9.56
C GLN A 186 -7.91 1.16 -8.64
N LEU A 187 -7.03 1.40 -7.65
CA LEU A 187 -7.19 2.47 -6.67
C LEU A 187 -6.79 3.86 -7.19
N ASP A 188 -5.96 3.93 -8.23
CA ASP A 188 -5.57 5.22 -8.79
C ASP A 188 -6.67 5.80 -9.69
N ARG A 189 -7.14 7.00 -9.32
CA ARG A 189 -8.11 7.79 -10.08
C ARG A 189 -7.44 8.80 -11.02
N GLY A 190 -6.10 8.80 -11.06
CA GLY A 190 -5.29 9.67 -11.90
C GLY A 190 -5.21 9.22 -13.37
N VAL A 191 -4.26 9.83 -14.10
CA VAL A 191 -3.98 9.45 -15.49
C VAL A 191 -3.36 8.05 -15.50
N LYS A 192 -4.11 7.06 -16.01
CA LYS A 192 -3.63 5.69 -16.16
C LYS A 192 -2.39 5.67 -17.06
N ILE A 193 -1.23 5.45 -16.47
CA ILE A 193 -0.01 5.17 -17.22
C ILE A 193 -0.12 3.73 -17.70
N PRO A 194 0.04 3.46 -19.01
CA PRO A 194 -0.04 2.10 -19.51
C PRO A 194 1.09 1.25 -18.91
N VAL A 195 0.73 0.08 -18.41
CA VAL A 195 1.67 -0.92 -17.92
C VAL A 195 2.48 -1.47 -19.10
N THR A 196 3.80 -1.43 -19.03
CA THR A 196 4.67 -1.92 -20.11
C THR A 196 4.89 -3.43 -20.02
N GLU A 197 5.41 -4.07 -21.07
CA GLU A 197 5.76 -5.50 -21.02
C GLU A 197 6.88 -5.76 -20.00
N ASP A 198 7.82 -4.81 -19.84
CA ASP A 198 8.86 -4.89 -18.81
C ASP A 198 8.27 -4.91 -17.41
N ASP A 199 7.20 -4.14 -17.16
CA ASP A 199 6.49 -4.15 -15.88
C ASP A 199 5.78 -5.48 -15.63
N HIS A 200 5.19 -6.09 -16.68
CA HIS A 200 4.63 -7.44 -16.55
C HIS A 200 5.73 -8.44 -16.18
N ASN A 201 6.86 -8.41 -16.86
CA ASN A 201 7.98 -9.31 -16.58
C ASN A 201 8.56 -9.13 -15.17
N ARG A 202 8.60 -7.90 -14.65
CA ARG A 202 8.98 -7.62 -13.26
C ARG A 202 8.05 -8.29 -12.25
N ILE A 203 6.73 -8.19 -12.46
CA ILE A 203 5.75 -8.82 -11.58
C ILE A 203 5.87 -10.35 -11.66
N ARG A 204 5.96 -10.91 -12.86
CA ARG A 204 6.16 -12.37 -13.05
C ARG A 204 7.38 -12.88 -12.29
N ARG A 205 8.49 -12.14 -12.35
CA ARG A 205 9.72 -12.44 -11.60
C ARG A 205 9.49 -12.46 -10.08
N LEU A 206 8.58 -11.63 -9.56
CA LEU A 206 8.23 -11.58 -8.14
C LEU A 206 7.24 -12.66 -7.68
N LEU A 207 6.45 -13.27 -8.57
CA LEU A 207 5.44 -14.26 -8.18
C LEU A 207 6.01 -15.43 -7.36
N PRO A 208 7.18 -16.02 -7.70
CA PRO A 208 7.80 -17.06 -6.87
C PRO A 208 8.16 -16.56 -5.46
N THR A 209 8.61 -15.30 -5.34
CA THR A 209 8.93 -14.67 -4.05
C THR A 209 7.66 -14.43 -3.23
N TYR A 210 6.60 -13.92 -3.85
CA TYR A 210 5.31 -13.73 -3.21
C TYR A 210 4.72 -15.05 -2.71
N LYS A 211 4.80 -16.11 -3.53
CA LYS A 211 4.45 -17.47 -3.13
C LYS A 211 5.19 -17.90 -1.87
N LYS A 212 6.52 -17.76 -1.83
CA LYS A 212 7.32 -18.15 -0.65
C LYS A 212 6.86 -17.44 0.62
N ILE A 213 6.69 -16.11 0.58
CA ILE A 213 6.17 -15.31 1.70
C ILE A 213 4.80 -15.82 2.14
N MET A 214 3.92 -16.10 1.18
CA MET A 214 2.55 -16.49 1.48
C MET A 214 2.43 -17.90 2.05
N THR A 215 3.26 -18.83 1.58
CA THR A 215 3.32 -20.21 2.07
C THR A 215 4.03 -20.36 3.42
N GLN A 216 4.73 -19.33 3.91
CA GLN A 216 5.41 -19.42 5.20
C GLN A 216 4.39 -19.48 6.34
N HIS A 217 4.41 -20.56 7.12
CA HIS A 217 3.47 -20.72 8.23
C HIS A 217 3.73 -19.67 9.31
N CYS A 218 2.66 -19.03 9.80
CA CYS A 218 2.75 -18.08 10.91
C CYS A 218 1.42 -17.92 11.64
N THR A 219 1.49 -17.50 12.90
CA THR A 219 0.33 -17.04 13.68
C THR A 219 0.20 -15.51 13.63
N THR A 220 -0.94 -14.97 14.07
CA THR A 220 -1.25 -13.53 13.96
C THR A 220 -0.35 -12.61 14.78
N ASP A 221 0.25 -13.14 15.84
CA ASP A 221 1.20 -12.45 16.72
C ASP A 221 2.64 -12.43 16.16
N GLN A 222 2.92 -13.22 15.12
CA GLN A 222 4.24 -13.28 14.52
C GLN A 222 4.45 -12.19 13.46
N PRO A 223 5.66 -11.62 13.34
CA PRO A 223 5.94 -10.56 12.37
C PRO A 223 5.64 -10.94 10.92
N MET A 224 5.71 -12.22 10.57
CA MET A 224 5.38 -12.71 9.23
C MET A 224 3.95 -12.36 8.84
N TYR A 225 2.99 -12.41 9.76
CA TYR A 225 1.60 -12.09 9.45
C TYR A 225 1.46 -10.65 8.92
N GLN A 226 2.19 -9.70 9.50
CA GLN A 226 2.22 -8.31 9.04
C GLN A 226 2.88 -8.17 7.65
N VAL A 227 3.90 -8.99 7.35
CA VAL A 227 4.48 -9.07 6.00
C VAL A 227 3.43 -9.60 5.01
N LYS A 228 2.66 -10.62 5.38
CA LYS A 228 1.59 -11.15 4.53
C LYS A 228 0.52 -10.11 4.23
N LEU A 229 0.09 -9.32 5.22
CA LEU A 229 -0.88 -8.24 5.01
C LEU A 229 -0.34 -7.13 4.10
N ALA A 230 0.94 -6.77 4.25
CA ALA A 230 1.59 -5.83 3.35
C ALA A 230 1.64 -6.39 1.92
N LEU A 231 1.94 -7.67 1.75
CA LEU A 231 1.96 -8.34 0.44
C LEU A 231 0.56 -8.43 -0.19
N VAL A 232 -0.50 -8.71 0.58
CA VAL A 232 -1.88 -8.65 0.09
C VAL A 232 -2.17 -7.28 -0.52
N SER A 233 -1.75 -6.20 0.16
CA SER A 233 -1.89 -4.85 -0.38
C SER A 233 -1.11 -4.67 -1.68
N THR A 234 0.14 -5.16 -1.74
CA THR A 234 0.97 -5.13 -2.96
C THR A 234 0.29 -5.81 -4.14
N LEU A 235 -0.36 -6.96 -3.92
CA LEU A 235 -1.03 -7.75 -4.97
C LEU A 235 -2.22 -7.02 -5.60
N LEU A 236 -2.86 -6.07 -4.90
CA LEU A 236 -3.96 -5.26 -5.45
C LEU A 236 -3.56 -4.43 -6.67
N ASN A 237 -2.28 -4.11 -6.76
CA ASN A 237 -1.72 -3.32 -7.86
C ASN A 237 -1.24 -4.17 -9.02
N THR A 238 -1.44 -5.49 -8.96
CA THR A 238 -1.12 -6.37 -10.08
C THR A 238 -2.04 -6.03 -11.27
N PRO A 239 -1.49 -5.88 -12.49
CA PRO A 239 -2.29 -5.72 -13.70
C PRO A 239 -3.32 -6.83 -13.86
N LYS A 240 -4.52 -6.48 -14.35
CA LYS A 240 -5.64 -7.42 -14.55
C LYS A 240 -5.24 -8.68 -15.35
N SER A 241 -4.35 -8.51 -16.33
CA SER A 241 -3.81 -9.56 -17.19
C SER A 241 -2.92 -10.61 -16.52
N LEU A 242 -2.59 -10.45 -15.23
CA LEU A 242 -1.71 -11.35 -14.48
C LEU A 242 -2.40 -12.01 -13.28
N TYR A 243 -3.71 -11.84 -13.11
CA TYR A 243 -4.44 -12.42 -11.97
C TYR A 243 -4.51 -13.95 -12.05
N ASP A 244 -4.60 -14.52 -13.25
CA ASP A 244 -4.47 -15.96 -13.49
C ASP A 244 -3.11 -16.48 -13.01
N GLU A 245 -2.03 -15.78 -13.38
CA GLU A 245 -0.66 -16.12 -12.95
C GLU A 245 -0.49 -16.00 -11.42
N ILE A 246 -1.16 -15.05 -10.76
CA ILE A 246 -1.18 -14.95 -9.28
C ILE A 246 -1.78 -16.23 -8.68
N VAL A 247 -2.96 -16.65 -9.17
CA VAL A 247 -3.69 -17.80 -8.61
C VAL A 247 -2.91 -19.10 -8.83
N ASP A 248 -2.20 -19.23 -9.97
CA ASP A 248 -1.31 -20.36 -10.25
C ASP A 248 -0.15 -20.45 -9.24
N HIS A 249 0.37 -19.31 -8.80
CA HIS A 249 1.49 -19.26 -7.86
C HIS A 249 1.06 -19.32 -6.40
N ILE A 250 -0.01 -18.60 -6.05
CA ILE A 250 -0.52 -18.42 -4.69
C ILE A 250 -1.91 -19.06 -4.61
N PRO A 251 -2.00 -20.29 -4.07
CA PRO A 251 -3.28 -20.95 -3.88
C PRO A 251 -4.27 -20.10 -3.08
N LEU A 252 -5.53 -20.11 -3.48
CA LEU A 252 -6.61 -19.35 -2.84
C LEU A 252 -6.69 -19.63 -1.34
N SER A 253 -6.41 -20.86 -0.90
CA SER A 253 -6.45 -21.26 0.51
C SER A 253 -5.63 -20.38 1.46
N TYR A 254 -4.52 -19.79 0.99
CA TYR A 254 -3.74 -18.86 1.81
C TYR A 254 -4.40 -17.49 1.94
N LEU A 255 -5.08 -17.03 0.88
CA LEU A 255 -5.85 -15.79 0.91
C LEU A 255 -7.14 -15.96 1.73
N GLU A 256 -7.79 -17.10 1.59
CA GLU A 256 -8.93 -17.55 2.38
C GLU A 256 -8.61 -17.60 3.88
N GLU A 257 -7.43 -18.11 4.27
CA GLU A 257 -6.97 -18.12 5.67
C GLU A 257 -6.84 -16.68 6.20
N ILE A 258 -6.17 -15.79 5.46
CA ILE A 258 -6.03 -14.37 5.84
C ILE A 258 -7.41 -13.72 5.97
N PHE A 259 -8.30 -13.96 5.02
CA PHE A 259 -9.65 -13.40 5.03
C PHE A 259 -10.48 -13.90 6.22
N THR A 260 -10.36 -15.19 6.55
CA THR A 260 -11.01 -15.80 7.71
C THR A 260 -10.54 -15.12 9.00
N ILE A 261 -9.23 -14.96 9.16
CA ILE A 261 -8.63 -14.32 10.33
C ILE A 261 -9.09 -12.86 10.44
N GLN A 262 -9.01 -12.09 9.36
CA GLN A 262 -9.41 -10.68 9.32
C GLN A 262 -10.91 -10.50 9.63
N SER A 263 -11.76 -11.39 9.10
CA SER A 263 -13.19 -11.39 9.42
C SER A 263 -13.49 -11.58 10.91
N ALA A 264 -12.61 -12.23 11.66
CA ALA A 264 -12.79 -12.48 13.09
C ALA A 264 -12.59 -11.25 13.96
N PHE A 265 -11.95 -10.22 13.41
CA PHE A 265 -11.65 -9.01 14.14
C PHE A 265 -12.56 -7.83 13.77
N PHE A 266 -13.53 -8.01 12.87
CA PHE A 266 -14.38 -6.94 12.37
C PHE A 266 -15.09 -6.11 13.47
N ASP A 267 -15.45 -6.72 14.60
CA ASP A 267 -16.10 -6.02 15.71
C ASP A 267 -15.20 -4.96 16.39
N LYS A 268 -13.91 -4.90 16.04
CA LYS A 268 -12.97 -3.89 16.53
C LYS A 268 -13.04 -2.60 15.70
N PRO A 269 -12.87 -1.42 16.32
CA PRO A 269 -12.94 -0.13 15.64
C PRO A 269 -12.01 0.01 14.43
N GLU A 270 -10.83 -0.62 14.48
CA GLU A 270 -9.79 -0.52 13.45
C GLU A 270 -9.97 -1.53 12.29
N ALA A 271 -10.80 -2.55 12.49
CA ALA A 271 -10.89 -3.70 11.59
C ALA A 271 -11.47 -3.45 10.19
N PRO A 272 -12.37 -2.47 9.96
CA PRO A 272 -12.83 -2.17 8.60
C PRO A 272 -11.68 -1.83 7.64
N GLY A 273 -10.67 -1.09 8.13
CA GLY A 273 -9.50 -0.70 7.32
C GLY A 273 -8.59 -1.88 6.96
N GLU A 274 -8.49 -2.90 7.83
CA GLU A 274 -7.64 -4.08 7.62
C GLU A 274 -8.30 -5.13 6.71
N MET A 275 -9.64 -5.18 6.70
CA MET A 275 -10.40 -6.15 5.91
C MET A 275 -10.55 -5.75 4.43
N ILE A 276 -10.56 -4.45 4.13
CA ILE A 276 -10.74 -3.92 2.77
C ILE A 276 -9.72 -4.52 1.78
N PRO A 277 -8.39 -4.52 2.04
CA PRO A 277 -7.42 -5.01 1.08
C PRO A 277 -7.63 -6.46 0.66
N ILE A 278 -7.86 -7.37 1.61
CA ILE A 278 -8.07 -8.78 1.29
C ILE A 278 -9.41 -9.02 0.58
N THR A 279 -10.47 -8.31 0.98
CA THR A 279 -11.79 -8.40 0.32
C THR A 279 -11.71 -7.92 -1.13
N MET A 280 -11.05 -6.79 -1.35
CA MET A 280 -10.82 -6.23 -2.68
C MET A 280 -9.97 -7.16 -3.55
N LEU A 281 -8.93 -7.79 -2.98
CA LEU A 281 -8.09 -8.73 -3.72
C LEU A 281 -8.90 -9.95 -4.19
N LEU A 282 -9.69 -10.56 -3.30
CA LEU A 282 -10.54 -11.70 -3.64
C LEU A 282 -11.63 -11.34 -4.64
N ALA A 283 -12.25 -10.16 -4.52
CA ALA A 283 -13.21 -9.66 -5.50
C ALA A 283 -12.55 -9.49 -6.89
N ASN A 284 -11.35 -8.92 -6.95
CA ASN A 284 -10.62 -8.77 -8.21
C ASN A 284 -10.20 -10.12 -8.80
N ILE A 285 -9.81 -11.09 -7.97
CA ILE A 285 -9.52 -12.46 -8.43
C ILE A 285 -10.78 -13.07 -9.04
N ALA A 286 -11.93 -13.02 -8.35
CA ALA A 286 -13.19 -13.55 -8.86
C ALA A 286 -13.70 -12.83 -10.13
N GLU A 287 -13.46 -11.51 -10.25
CA GLU A 287 -13.76 -10.72 -11.45
C GLU A 287 -12.93 -11.20 -12.64
N ASN A 288 -11.61 -11.37 -12.46
CA ASN A 288 -10.67 -11.54 -13.57
C ASN A 288 -10.29 -13.01 -13.85
N VAL A 289 -10.58 -13.94 -12.94
CA VAL A 289 -10.29 -15.38 -13.06
C VAL A 289 -11.57 -16.16 -12.73
N PRO A 290 -12.51 -16.34 -13.68
CA PRO A 290 -13.82 -16.94 -13.44
C PRO A 290 -13.79 -18.33 -12.80
N GLU A 291 -12.74 -19.11 -13.05
CA GLU A 291 -12.53 -20.44 -12.49
C GLU A 291 -12.39 -20.43 -10.95
N THR A 292 -12.13 -19.27 -10.36
CA THR A 292 -12.05 -19.10 -8.89
C THR A 292 -13.39 -18.84 -8.22
N ARG A 293 -14.45 -18.52 -8.98
CA ARG A 293 -15.76 -18.12 -8.45
C ARG A 293 -16.40 -19.25 -7.65
N ASP A 294 -16.46 -20.46 -8.20
CA ASP A 294 -17.04 -21.63 -7.53
C ASP A 294 -16.28 -22.01 -6.24
N PRO A 295 -14.94 -22.14 -6.23
CA PRO A 295 -14.17 -22.34 -4.99
C PRO A 295 -14.46 -21.27 -3.94
N LEU A 296 -14.45 -19.99 -4.32
CA LEU A 296 -14.70 -18.88 -3.40
C LEU A 296 -16.15 -18.85 -2.90
N LYS A 297 -17.13 -19.21 -3.74
CA LYS A 297 -18.54 -19.37 -3.37
C LYS A 297 -18.69 -20.49 -2.34
N ALA A 298 -18.06 -21.64 -2.57
CA ALA A 298 -18.06 -22.79 -1.67
C ALA A 298 -17.35 -22.53 -0.33
N PHE A 299 -16.30 -21.71 -0.33
CA PHE A 299 -15.63 -21.25 0.88
C PHE A 299 -16.49 -20.25 1.67
N THR A 300 -17.28 -19.42 0.99
CA THR A 300 -18.05 -18.34 1.61
C THR A 300 -19.37 -18.82 2.21
N PHE A 301 -20.08 -19.70 1.52
CA PHE A 301 -21.43 -20.15 1.88
C PHE A 301 -21.48 -21.62 2.30
N PRO A 302 -22.39 -21.99 3.21
CA PRO A 302 -22.70 -23.40 3.49
C PRO A 302 -23.06 -24.19 2.22
N SER A 303 -22.61 -25.44 2.15
CA SER A 303 -22.78 -26.30 0.98
C SER A 303 -24.24 -26.54 0.58
N GLU A 304 -25.16 -26.41 1.53
CA GLU A 304 -26.60 -26.58 1.34
C GLU A 304 -27.20 -25.44 0.52
N LEU A 305 -26.62 -24.24 0.60
CA LEU A 305 -27.14 -23.05 -0.10
C LEU A 305 -26.64 -22.93 -1.53
N ILE A 306 -25.53 -23.60 -1.88
CA ILE A 306 -24.91 -23.49 -3.20
C ILE A 306 -25.28 -24.64 -4.13
N LYS A 307 -26.10 -25.59 -3.69
CA LYS A 307 -26.61 -26.67 -4.55
C LYS A 307 -27.54 -26.09 -5.60
N GLU A 308 -27.38 -26.52 -6.84
CA GLU A 308 -28.38 -26.28 -7.88
C GLU A 308 -29.71 -26.92 -7.44
N THR A 309 -30.75 -26.10 -7.39
CA THR A 309 -32.12 -26.54 -7.10
C THR A 309 -33.00 -26.19 -8.28
N ASP A 310 -33.83 -27.14 -8.73
CA ASP A 310 -34.88 -26.90 -9.73
C ASP A 310 -36.04 -26.03 -9.19
N GLU A 311 -36.00 -25.66 -7.91
CA GLU A 311 -37.00 -24.80 -7.29
C GLU A 311 -36.91 -23.37 -7.84
N PRO A 312 -38.05 -22.74 -8.18
CA PRO A 312 -38.06 -21.37 -8.65
C PRO A 312 -37.43 -20.44 -7.61
N LEU A 313 -36.55 -19.55 -8.07
CA LEU A 313 -35.86 -18.53 -7.27
C LEU A 313 -36.84 -17.72 -6.42
N SER A 314 -37.01 -18.11 -5.16
CA SER A 314 -37.73 -17.31 -4.18
C SER A 314 -36.75 -16.35 -3.53
N VAL A 315 -36.74 -15.11 -4.03
CA VAL A 315 -35.95 -14.03 -3.43
C VAL A 315 -36.70 -13.53 -2.19
N THR A 316 -36.16 -13.84 -1.02
CA THR A 316 -36.65 -13.32 0.26
C THR A 316 -35.98 -11.99 0.60
N ILE A 317 -36.66 -11.17 1.41
CA ILE A 317 -36.08 -9.91 1.90
C ILE A 317 -34.88 -10.21 2.82
N GLU A 318 -35.03 -11.21 3.67
CA GLU A 318 -34.00 -11.65 4.62
C GLU A 318 -33.12 -12.76 4.01
N PRO A 319 -31.83 -12.82 4.36
CA PRO A 319 -30.95 -13.92 3.98
C PRO A 319 -31.41 -15.27 4.57
N PRO A 320 -31.06 -16.41 3.93
CA PRO A 320 -31.24 -17.72 4.53
C PRO A 320 -30.58 -17.80 5.91
N LYS A 321 -31.23 -18.50 6.85
CA LYS A 321 -30.77 -18.60 8.24
C LYS A 321 -29.37 -19.20 8.33
N GLU A 322 -29.08 -20.18 7.48
CA GLU A 322 -27.81 -20.87 7.39
C GLU A 322 -26.69 -19.89 7.00
N ALA A 323 -26.97 -18.97 6.06
CA ALA A 323 -26.01 -17.97 5.59
C ALA A 323 -25.61 -16.96 6.68
N VAL A 324 -26.51 -16.69 7.64
CA VAL A 324 -26.24 -15.75 8.75
C VAL A 324 -25.81 -16.43 10.05
N THR A 325 -25.76 -17.76 10.09
CA THR A 325 -25.37 -18.51 11.29
C THR A 325 -24.12 -19.36 11.13
N GLN A 326 -23.69 -19.63 9.89
CA GLN A 326 -22.58 -20.52 9.58
C GLN A 326 -21.67 -19.92 8.50
N GLY A 327 -20.42 -20.39 8.47
CA GLY A 327 -19.44 -19.98 7.47
C GLY A 327 -19.05 -18.50 7.55
N ILE A 328 -18.32 -18.05 6.54
CA ILE A 328 -17.84 -16.67 6.44
C ILE A 328 -18.95 -15.69 6.04
N SER A 329 -19.92 -16.16 5.25
CA SER A 329 -21.12 -15.40 4.90
C SER A 329 -21.82 -14.78 6.12
N SER A 330 -21.84 -15.48 7.26
CA SER A 330 -22.44 -14.97 8.51
C SER A 330 -21.85 -13.66 9.01
N ARG A 331 -20.57 -13.42 8.68
CA ARG A 331 -19.84 -12.20 9.03
C ARG A 331 -19.89 -11.16 7.94
N LEU A 332 -19.95 -11.59 6.67
CA LEU A 332 -19.92 -10.68 5.52
C LEU A 332 -21.27 -10.06 5.18
N ILE A 333 -22.37 -10.82 5.27
CA ILE A 333 -23.71 -10.33 4.89
C ILE A 333 -24.06 -9.03 5.65
N PRO A 334 -23.86 -8.91 6.98
CA PRO A 334 -24.09 -7.66 7.68
C PRO A 334 -23.30 -6.47 7.11
N LEU A 335 -22.09 -6.71 6.58
CA LEU A 335 -21.19 -5.68 6.06
C LEU A 335 -21.71 -5.04 4.77
N MET A 336 -22.60 -5.70 4.02
CA MET A 336 -23.28 -5.11 2.87
C MET A 336 -24.13 -3.88 3.23
N THR A 337 -24.44 -3.71 4.52
CA THR A 337 -25.16 -2.55 5.06
C THR A 337 -24.30 -1.71 6.03
N SER A 338 -22.98 -1.95 6.07
CA SER A 338 -22.05 -1.20 6.91
C SER A 338 -22.09 0.31 6.61
N SER A 339 -21.83 1.11 7.65
CA SER A 339 -21.61 2.56 7.51
C SER A 339 -20.27 2.89 6.86
N ASP A 340 -19.31 1.96 6.87
CA ASP A 340 -18.07 2.09 6.12
C ASP A 340 -18.35 1.80 4.63
N ILE A 341 -18.27 2.85 3.81
CA ILE A 341 -18.60 2.80 2.38
C ILE A 341 -17.65 1.87 1.62
N GLY A 342 -16.37 1.86 1.98
CA GLY A 342 -15.36 1.02 1.32
C GLY A 342 -15.62 -0.45 1.58
N LEU A 343 -15.82 -0.81 2.85
CA LEU A 343 -16.12 -2.17 3.23
C LEU A 343 -17.44 -2.66 2.64
N LYS A 344 -18.50 -1.84 2.74
CA LYS A 344 -19.79 -2.12 2.11
C LYS A 344 -19.66 -2.40 0.61
N HIS A 345 -18.90 -1.57 -0.08
CA HIS A 345 -18.71 -1.70 -1.52
C HIS A 345 -17.97 -3.00 -1.88
N PHE A 346 -16.80 -3.24 -1.29
CA PHE A 346 -15.97 -4.40 -1.67
C PHE A 346 -16.58 -5.74 -1.24
N VAL A 347 -17.29 -5.80 -0.11
CA VAL A 347 -18.03 -7.02 0.26
C VAL A 347 -19.16 -7.30 -0.74
N SER A 348 -19.84 -6.25 -1.19
CA SER A 348 -20.91 -6.40 -2.19
C SER A 348 -20.38 -6.82 -3.56
N GLU A 349 -19.25 -6.24 -4.01
CA GLU A 349 -18.56 -6.67 -5.24
C GLU A 349 -18.07 -8.12 -5.13
N PHE A 350 -17.49 -8.51 -3.99
CA PHE A 350 -17.07 -9.88 -3.76
C PHE A 350 -18.24 -10.86 -3.93
N PHE A 351 -19.38 -10.61 -3.26
CA PHE A 351 -20.57 -11.44 -3.46
C PHE A 351 -21.08 -11.45 -4.90
N TYR A 352 -21.07 -10.29 -5.57
CA TYR A 352 -21.51 -10.19 -6.96
C TYR A 352 -20.69 -11.09 -7.89
N TYR A 353 -19.36 -11.02 -7.79
CA TYR A 353 -18.48 -11.78 -8.67
C TYR A 353 -18.47 -13.28 -8.36
N ILE A 354 -18.47 -13.68 -7.08
CA ILE A 354 -18.54 -15.11 -6.77
C ILE A 354 -19.89 -15.72 -7.16
N CYS A 355 -20.97 -14.93 -7.25
CA CYS A 355 -22.29 -15.37 -7.74
C CYS A 355 -22.47 -15.15 -9.26
N ASP A 356 -21.38 -15.21 -10.02
CA ASP A 356 -21.39 -15.10 -11.48
C ASP A 356 -22.09 -13.87 -12.05
N GLU A 357 -22.07 -12.78 -11.29
CA GLU A 357 -22.72 -11.52 -11.65
C GLU A 357 -24.27 -11.65 -11.77
N ASP A 358 -24.84 -12.74 -11.24
CA ASP A 358 -26.28 -12.98 -11.17
C ASP A 358 -26.89 -12.32 -9.93
N ALA A 359 -27.59 -11.22 -10.16
CA ALA A 359 -28.31 -10.50 -9.13
C ALA A 359 -29.36 -11.35 -8.39
N ASN A 360 -29.99 -12.33 -9.05
CA ASN A 360 -30.96 -13.20 -8.40
C ASN A 360 -30.28 -14.14 -7.42
N GLU A 361 -29.14 -14.72 -7.82
CA GLU A 361 -28.35 -15.58 -6.93
C GLU A 361 -27.82 -14.80 -5.73
N VAL A 362 -27.29 -13.58 -5.94
CA VAL A 362 -26.86 -12.71 -4.84
C VAL A 362 -28.02 -12.46 -3.87
N CYS A 363 -29.21 -12.11 -4.37
CA CYS A 363 -30.37 -11.87 -3.51
C CYS A 363 -30.83 -13.13 -2.78
N ARG A 364 -30.79 -14.29 -3.43
CA ARG A 364 -31.12 -15.59 -2.83
C ARG A 364 -30.20 -15.92 -1.66
N LEU A 365 -28.90 -15.64 -1.80
CA LEU A 365 -27.88 -15.99 -0.80
C LEU A 365 -27.74 -14.95 0.31
N THR A 366 -27.99 -13.67 0.01
CA THR A 366 -27.73 -12.55 0.94
C THR A 366 -28.99 -11.83 1.43
N GLY A 367 -30.14 -12.12 0.84
CA GLY A 367 -31.41 -11.42 1.07
C GLY A 367 -31.47 -10.09 0.31
N TYR A 368 -32.63 -9.78 -0.27
CA TYR A 368 -32.83 -8.55 -1.04
C TYR A 368 -32.53 -7.28 -0.22
N GLY A 369 -32.83 -7.28 1.08
CA GLY A 369 -32.56 -6.13 1.96
C GLY A 369 -31.08 -5.74 2.02
N ASN A 370 -30.18 -6.73 2.05
CA ASN A 370 -28.74 -6.50 2.04
C ASN A 370 -28.22 -6.19 0.63
N ALA A 371 -28.75 -6.88 -0.39
CA ALA A 371 -28.33 -6.73 -1.78
C ALA A 371 -28.81 -5.41 -2.43
N ALA A 372 -29.86 -4.77 -1.92
CA ALA A 372 -30.47 -3.61 -2.56
C ALA A 372 -29.47 -2.50 -2.91
N GLY A 373 -28.53 -2.19 -2.02
CA GLY A 373 -27.50 -1.17 -2.27
C GLY A 373 -26.60 -1.50 -3.47
N LEU A 374 -26.20 -2.77 -3.60
CA LEU A 374 -25.44 -3.27 -4.75
C LEU A 374 -26.27 -3.16 -6.03
N LEU A 375 -27.52 -3.64 -6.01
CA LEU A 375 -28.40 -3.63 -7.18
C LEU A 375 -28.63 -2.21 -7.71
N VAL A 376 -28.80 -1.23 -6.81
CA VAL A 376 -28.89 0.19 -7.18
C VAL A 376 -27.63 0.62 -7.91
N SER A 377 -26.46 0.33 -7.33
CA SER A 377 -25.17 0.77 -7.87
C SER A 377 -24.83 0.15 -9.22
N LYS A 378 -25.28 -1.09 -9.48
CA LYS A 378 -25.11 -1.81 -10.76
C LYS A 378 -26.24 -1.55 -11.76
N GLY A 379 -27.30 -0.82 -11.39
CA GLY A 379 -28.45 -0.56 -12.26
C GLY A 379 -29.39 -1.77 -12.46
N LEU A 380 -29.40 -2.72 -11.52
CA LEU A 380 -30.11 -4.00 -11.61
C LEU A 380 -31.44 -4.04 -10.84
N MET A 381 -31.97 -2.88 -10.43
CA MET A 381 -33.23 -2.78 -9.65
C MET A 381 -34.51 -3.12 -10.44
N SER A 382 -34.43 -3.46 -11.73
CA SER A 382 -35.61 -3.89 -12.50
C SER A 382 -36.12 -5.29 -12.14
N LEU A 383 -35.55 -5.97 -11.14
CA LEU A 383 -35.99 -7.27 -10.63
C LEU A 383 -37.34 -7.26 -9.88
N GLY A 384 -38.17 -6.25 -10.11
CA GLY A 384 -39.49 -6.07 -9.51
C GLY A 384 -40.66 -6.02 -10.50
N GLY A 385 -40.48 -6.48 -11.75
CA GLY A 385 -41.61 -6.60 -12.67
C GLY A 385 -41.25 -7.02 -14.09
N GLN A 386 -41.30 -8.33 -14.34
CA GLN A 386 -41.98 -8.92 -15.49
C GLN A 386 -42.36 -10.36 -15.20
#